data_AF-A0A519SJT3-F1
#
_entry.id   AF-A0A519SJT3-F1
#
_cell.length_a   1.000
_cell.length_b   1.000
_cell.length_c   1.000
_cell.angle_alpha   90.00
_cell.angle_beta   90.00
_cell.angle_gamma   90.00
#
_symmetry.space_group_name_H-M   'P 1'
#
loop_
_entity.id
_entity.type
_entity.pdbx_description
1 polymer ?
#
loop_
_entity_poly.entity_id
_entity_poly.type
_entity_poly.pdbx_seq_one_letter_code
_entity_poly.pdbx_strand_id
1 'polypeptide(L)'
;MPLAHPAIVCTASMLSGSPRIDGRRLAVGDVVSIVYDSLHHALDGHKLTLDQIKQALGYCAALQCKNDNPLVFCHNCSLESARAGPLDISELEEIVSGDSPAFAETRMERKLDE
;
A
#
# COMPACT_ATOMS: atom_id res chain seq x y z
N MET A 1 12.82 24.52 9.46
CA MET A 1 13.52 24.08 8.24
C MET A 1 12.46 23.65 7.25
N PRO A 2 12.52 24.04 5.96
CA PRO A 2 11.56 23.55 4.97
C PRO A 2 11.68 22.03 4.88
N LEU A 3 10.55 21.33 4.82
CA LEU A 3 10.52 19.90 4.53
C LEU A 3 11.16 19.69 3.16
N ALA A 4 12.06 18.71 3.03
CA ALA A 4 12.69 18.39 1.74
C ALA A 4 11.66 17.94 0.68
N HIS A 5 10.47 17.51 1.12
CA HIS A 5 9.40 16.98 0.28
C HIS A 5 8.04 17.55 0.75
N PRO A 6 7.74 18.84 0.52
CA PRO A 6 6.55 19.51 1.06
C PRO A 6 5.21 18.93 0.59
N ALA A 7 5.18 18.20 -0.53
CA ALA A 7 3.99 17.52 -1.03
C ALA A 7 3.70 16.20 -0.29
N ILE A 8 4.58 15.74 0.60
CA ILE A 8 4.45 14.48 1.33
C ILE A 8 4.11 14.77 2.79
N VAL A 9 3.08 14.11 3.29
CA VAL A 9 2.63 14.25 4.69
C VAL A 9 2.35 12.88 5.30
N CYS A 10 2.59 12.77 6.61
CA CYS A 10 2.22 11.61 7.42
C CYS A 10 1.11 12.05 8.38
N THR A 11 -0.11 11.51 8.24
CA THR A 11 -1.25 11.89 9.10
C THR A 11 -1.86 10.64 9.70
N ALA A 12 -1.89 10.53 11.03
CA ALA A 12 -2.34 9.33 11.73
C ALA A 12 -3.77 8.87 11.33
N SER A 13 -4.66 9.80 11.01
CA SER A 13 -6.05 9.52 10.63
C SER A 13 -6.25 9.10 9.16
N MET A 14 -5.20 9.06 8.35
CA MET A 14 -5.30 8.69 6.93
C MET A 14 -4.28 7.61 6.56
N LEU A 15 -4.75 6.59 5.84
CA LEU A 15 -3.92 5.46 5.38
C LEU A 15 -3.08 4.86 6.52
N SER A 16 -3.71 4.73 7.70
CA SER A 16 -3.09 4.22 8.93
C SER A 16 -1.81 4.95 9.37
N GLY A 17 -1.61 6.20 8.94
CA GLY A 17 -0.43 7.00 9.24
C GLY A 17 0.75 6.81 8.30
N SER A 18 0.56 6.13 7.15
CA SER A 18 1.58 6.03 6.10
C SER A 18 1.83 7.38 5.39
N PRO A 19 3.04 7.59 4.84
CA PRO A 19 3.34 8.79 4.08
C PRO A 19 2.55 8.81 2.76
N ARG A 20 1.96 9.97 2.45
CA ARG A 20 1.04 10.16 1.32
C ARG A 20 1.22 11.53 0.66
N ILE A 21 0.67 11.68 -0.53
CA ILE A 21 0.54 12.99 -1.19
C ILE A 21 -0.42 13.87 -0.40
N ASP A 22 -0.05 15.12 -0.14
CA ASP A 22 -0.91 16.07 0.57
C ASP A 22 -2.21 16.36 -0.20
N GLY A 23 -3.30 16.52 0.54
CA GLY A 23 -4.65 16.67 -0.03
C GLY A 23 -5.21 15.42 -0.74
N ARG A 24 -4.50 14.28 -0.73
CA ARG A 24 -4.94 13.04 -1.41
C ARG A 24 -4.83 11.83 -0.51
N ARG A 25 -5.71 10.84 -0.74
CA ARG A 25 -5.62 9.49 -0.13
C ARG A 25 -4.82 8.56 -1.05
N LEU A 26 -3.57 8.92 -1.32
CA LEU A 26 -2.67 8.16 -2.19
C LEU A 26 -1.30 8.03 -1.51
N ALA A 27 -0.90 6.80 -1.17
CA ALA A 27 0.36 6.58 -0.47
C ALA A 27 1.55 6.83 -1.39
N VAL A 28 2.70 7.19 -0.81
CA VAL A 28 3.95 7.34 -1.57
C VAL A 28 4.33 6.03 -2.28
N GLY A 29 4.11 4.88 -1.63
CA GLY A 29 4.36 3.56 -2.23
C GLY A 29 3.55 3.32 -3.49
N ASP A 30 2.27 3.71 -3.49
CA ASP A 30 1.41 3.60 -4.67
C ASP A 30 1.94 4.45 -5.83
N VAL A 31 2.37 5.68 -5.56
CA VAL A 31 2.95 6.57 -6.58
C VAL A 31 4.21 5.94 -7.18
N VAL A 32 5.10 5.39 -6.35
CA VAL A 32 6.32 4.70 -6.81
C VAL A 32 5.95 3.52 -7.72
N SER A 33 4.98 2.69 -7.31
CA SER A 33 4.52 1.53 -8.10
C SER A 33 3.85 1.94 -9.42
N ILE A 34 2.97 2.95 -9.39
CA ILE A 34 2.28 3.44 -10.60
C ILE A 34 3.30 4.02 -11.59
N VAL A 35 4.28 4.79 -11.12
CA VAL A 35 5.30 5.40 -12.00
C VAL A 35 6.26 4.36 -12.56
N TYR A 36 6.59 3.32 -11.77
CA TYR A 36 7.37 2.19 -12.23
C TYR A 36 6.69 1.47 -13.40
N ASP A 37 5.36 1.31 -13.34
CA ASP A 37 4.57 0.73 -14.42
C ASP A 37 4.41 1.71 -15.61
N SER A 38 3.93 2.93 -15.36
CA SER A 38 3.75 3.95 -16.40
C SER A 38 3.65 5.37 -15.85
N LEU A 39 4.59 6.22 -16.26
CA LEU A 39 4.54 7.66 -15.97
C LEU A 39 3.28 8.33 -16.54
N HIS A 40 2.84 7.92 -17.74
CA HIS A 40 1.62 8.47 -18.36
C HIS A 40 0.38 8.12 -17.52
N HIS A 41 0.32 6.90 -16.98
CA HIS A 41 -0.79 6.51 -16.11
C HIS A 41 -0.81 7.33 -14.81
N ALA A 42 0.36 7.63 -14.23
CA ALA A 42 0.47 8.52 -13.06
C ALA A 42 -0.06 9.94 -13.36
N LEU A 43 0.33 10.51 -14.50
CA LEU A 43 -0.06 11.86 -14.91
C LEU A 43 -1.55 11.93 -15.29
N ASP A 44 -2.03 11.03 -16.13
CA ASP A 44 -3.37 11.14 -16.71
C ASP A 44 -4.44 10.33 -16.00
N GLY A 45 -4.11 9.13 -15.53
CA GLY A 45 -5.05 8.29 -14.78
C GLY A 45 -5.23 8.80 -13.37
N HIS A 46 -4.11 9.08 -12.67
CA HIS A 46 -4.15 9.53 -11.29
C HIS A 46 -4.13 11.06 -11.14
N LYS A 47 -4.00 11.83 -12.25
CA LYS A 47 -3.95 13.30 -12.22
C LYS A 47 -2.90 13.83 -11.25
N LEU A 48 -1.75 13.17 -11.19
CA LEU A 48 -0.60 13.63 -10.42
C LEU A 48 0.15 14.70 -11.20
N THR A 49 0.69 15.67 -10.49
CA THR A 49 1.63 16.61 -11.08
C THR A 49 3.03 15.99 -11.13
N LEU A 50 3.86 16.45 -12.07
CA LEU A 50 5.27 16.03 -12.14
C LEU A 50 6.02 16.36 -10.85
N ASP A 51 5.67 17.47 -10.18
CA ASP A 51 6.29 17.85 -8.91
C ASP A 51 5.96 16.86 -7.79
N GLN A 52 4.69 16.49 -7.63
CA GLN A 52 4.27 15.45 -6.66
C GLN A 52 4.97 14.11 -6.92
N ILE A 53 5.10 13.71 -8.19
CA ILE A 53 5.81 12.48 -8.57
C ILE A 53 7.28 12.56 -8.17
N LYS A 54 7.97 13.65 -8.53
CA LYS A 54 9.38 13.85 -8.20
C LYS A 54 9.61 13.82 -6.69
N GLN A 55 8.74 14.49 -5.92
CA GLN A 55 8.85 14.51 -4.47
C GLN A 55 8.57 13.14 -3.84
N ALA A 56 7.60 12.38 -4.34
CA ALA A 56 7.33 11.01 -3.86
C ALA A 56 8.50 10.07 -4.13
N LEU A 57 9.05 10.09 -5.35
CA LEU A 57 10.24 9.31 -5.71
C LEU A 57 11.46 9.72 -4.88
N GLY A 58 11.69 11.02 -4.73
CA GLY A 58 12.78 11.57 -3.91
C GLY A 58 12.66 11.18 -2.44
N TYR A 59 11.45 11.25 -1.88
CA TYR A 59 11.17 10.86 -0.50
C TYR A 59 11.51 9.38 -0.26
N CYS A 60 11.11 8.51 -1.19
CA CYS A 60 11.40 7.09 -1.11
C CYS A 60 12.89 6.79 -1.30
N ALA A 61 13.55 7.41 -2.29
CA ALA A 61 14.97 7.23 -2.57
C ALA A 61 15.86 7.68 -1.40
N ALA A 62 15.47 8.75 -0.71
CA ALA A 62 16.18 9.26 0.46
C ALA A 62 15.87 8.49 1.77
N LEU A 63 14.95 7.52 1.73
CA LEU A 63 14.41 6.85 2.93
C LEU A 63 13.93 7.85 3.99
N GLN A 64 13.33 8.96 3.56
CA GLN A 64 12.98 10.08 4.45
C GLN A 64 11.98 9.67 5.54
N CYS A 65 11.19 8.62 5.32
CA CYS A 65 10.31 8.04 6.34
C CYS A 65 11.03 7.59 7.62
N LYS A 66 12.35 7.32 7.58
CA LYS A 66 13.12 7.04 8.79
C LYS A 66 13.27 8.26 9.70
N ASN A 67 13.24 9.46 9.12
CA ASN A 67 13.31 10.72 9.84
C ASN A 67 11.91 11.20 10.26
N ASP A 68 10.92 11.03 9.37
CA ASP A 68 9.56 11.52 9.58
C ASP A 68 8.72 10.58 10.47
N ASN A 69 9.22 9.37 10.73
CA ASN A 69 8.67 8.37 11.66
C ASN A 69 7.15 8.16 11.54
N PRO A 70 6.64 7.74 10.37
CA PRO A 70 5.22 7.45 10.20
C PRO A 70 4.79 6.27 11.10
N LEU A 71 3.49 6.18 11.41
CA LEU A 71 2.97 5.08 12.23
C LEU A 71 3.20 3.71 11.56
N VAL A 72 2.98 3.66 10.25
CA VAL A 72 3.22 2.50 9.40
C VAL A 72 3.98 2.93 8.15
N PHE A 73 4.84 2.07 7.59
CA PHE A 73 5.43 2.36 6.30
C PHE A 73 4.44 2.09 5.16
N CYS A 74 4.80 2.47 3.94
CA CYS A 74 3.97 2.17 2.77
C CYS A 74 3.80 0.67 2.56
N HIS A 75 2.68 0.27 1.95
CA HIS A 75 2.50 -1.08 1.44
C HIS A 75 3.64 -1.47 0.48
N ASN A 76 4.12 -2.71 0.57
CA ASN A 76 5.29 -3.24 -0.16
C ASN A 76 6.62 -2.47 0.08
N CYS A 77 6.73 -1.68 1.15
CA CYS A 77 7.99 -1.06 1.50
C CYS A 77 8.97 -2.09 2.06
N SER A 78 10.21 -2.09 1.58
CA SER A 78 11.27 -2.94 2.11
C SER A 78 11.55 -2.71 3.60
N LEU A 79 11.29 -1.51 4.11
CA LEU A 79 11.41 -1.19 5.54
C LEU A 79 10.30 -1.83 6.38
N GLU A 80 9.11 -2.03 5.80
CA GLU A 80 8.01 -2.73 6.48
C GLU A 80 8.32 -4.23 6.57
N SER A 81 8.81 -4.83 5.47
CA SER A 81 9.26 -6.23 5.46
C SER A 81 10.37 -6.50 6.49
N ALA A 82 11.27 -5.54 6.69
CA ALA A 82 12.31 -5.65 7.71
C ALA A 82 11.79 -5.55 9.15
N ARG A 83 10.64 -4.88 9.38
CA ARG A 83 10.00 -4.76 10.71
C ARG A 83 9.20 -5.98 11.11
N ALA A 84 8.56 -6.65 10.17
CA ALA A 84 7.60 -7.74 10.44
C ALA A 84 8.25 -9.00 11.05
N GLY A 85 9.58 -9.15 10.94
CA GLY A 85 10.27 -10.38 11.35
C GLY A 85 9.87 -11.59 10.48
N PRO A 86 10.47 -12.77 10.74
CA PRO A 86 10.04 -13.99 10.08
C PRO A 86 8.60 -14.33 10.48
N LEU A 87 7.80 -14.78 9.51
CA LEU A 87 6.46 -15.30 9.79
C LEU A 87 6.57 -16.54 10.68
N ASP A 88 5.77 -16.57 11.74
CA ASP A 88 5.57 -17.80 12.50
C ASP A 88 4.62 -18.70 11.73
N ILE A 89 5.18 -19.78 11.19
CA ILE A 89 4.47 -20.78 10.38
C ILE A 89 4.26 -22.08 11.17
N SER A 90 4.51 -22.08 12.48
CA SER A 90 4.45 -23.28 13.32
C SER A 90 3.06 -23.92 13.39
N GLU A 91 2.00 -23.11 13.23
CA GLU A 91 0.60 -23.56 13.23
C GLU A 91 0.02 -23.80 11.82
N LEU A 92 0.83 -23.63 10.77
CA LEU A 92 0.35 -23.81 9.39
C LEU A 92 0.62 -25.25 8.92
N GLU A 93 -0.42 -25.89 8.40
CA GLU A 93 -0.32 -27.18 7.73
C GLU A 93 -0.23 -26.99 6.21
N GLU A 94 0.60 -27.80 5.55
CA GLU A 94 0.74 -27.78 4.10
C GLU A 94 -0.51 -28.35 3.43
N ILE A 95 -1.16 -27.57 2.56
CA ILE A 95 -2.28 -28.05 1.76
C ILE A 95 -1.73 -28.87 0.59
N VAL A 96 -1.90 -30.19 0.64
CA VAL A 96 -1.54 -31.09 -0.45
C VAL A 96 -2.66 -31.08 -1.49
N SER A 97 -2.32 -30.85 -2.76
CA SER A 97 -3.30 -30.82 -3.86
C SER A 97 -4.01 -32.17 -3.98
N GLY A 98 -5.25 -32.24 -3.48
CA GLY A 98 -6.05 -33.47 -3.38
C GLY A 98 -6.99 -33.44 -2.17
N ASP A 99 -6.60 -32.73 -1.10
CA ASP A 99 -7.47 -32.45 0.04
C ASP A 99 -8.33 -31.23 -0.28
N SER A 100 -9.49 -31.45 -0.91
CA SER A 100 -10.53 -30.41 -0.93
C SER A 100 -11.15 -30.33 0.47
N PRO A 101 -10.98 -29.23 1.24
CA PRO A 101 -11.92 -28.96 2.30
C PRO A 101 -13.27 -28.73 1.62
N ALA A 102 -14.25 -29.56 1.94
CA ALA A 102 -15.61 -29.40 1.48
C ALA A 102 -16.14 -28.05 2.02
N PHE A 103 -15.93 -26.97 1.27
CA PHE A 103 -16.65 -25.73 1.48
C PHE A 103 -18.12 -26.06 1.20
N ALA A 104 -18.87 -26.25 2.28
CA ALA A 104 -20.30 -26.48 2.21
C ALA A 104 -20.97 -25.28 1.53
N GLU A 105 -21.24 -25.41 0.23
CA GLU A 105 -22.11 -24.51 -0.52
C GLU A 105 -23.50 -24.58 0.09
N THR A 106 -23.80 -23.68 1.03
CA THR A 106 -25.18 -23.45 1.45
C THR A 106 -25.87 -22.65 0.33
N ARG A 107 -26.36 -23.37 -0.67
CA ARG A 107 -27.20 -22.82 -1.75
C ARG A 107 -28.55 -22.42 -1.16
N MET A 108 -28.74 -21.14 -0.86
CA MET A 108 -30.08 -20.58 -0.61
C MET A 108 -30.88 -20.64 -1.92
N GLU A 109 -31.71 -21.66 -2.07
CA GLU A 109 -32.76 -21.69 -3.09
C GLU A 109 -33.82 -20.63 -2.75
N ARG A 110 -33.76 -19.47 -3.42
CA ARG A 110 -34.89 -18.55 -3.48
C ARG A 110 -35.99 -19.22 -4.31
N LYS A 111 -37.02 -19.75 -3.63
CA LYS A 111 -38.31 -20.01 -4.27
C LYS A 111 -38.90 -18.66 -4.67
N LEU A 112 -39.08 -18.48 -5.98
CA LEU A 112 -39.93 -17.44 -6.54
C LEU A 112 -41.32 -18.07 -6.62
N ASP A 113 -42.22 -17.67 -5.74
CA ASP A 113 -43.63 -18.05 -5.81
C ASP A 113 -44.31 -17.13 -6.86
N GLU A 114 -44.93 -17.75 -7.87
CA GLU A 114 -45.95 -17.13 -8.74
C GLU A 114 -47.34 -17.28 -8.12
#